data_AF-A0A4R5D4D8-F1
#
_entry.id   AF-A0A4R5D4D8-F1
#
_cell.length_a   1.000
_cell.length_b   1.000
_cell.length_c   1.000
_cell.angle_alpha   90.00
_cell.angle_beta   90.00
_cell.angle_gamma   90.00
#
_symmetry.space_group_name_H-M   'P 1'
#
loop_
_entity.id
_entity.type
_entity.pdbx_description
1 polymer ?
#
loop_
_entity_poly.entity_id
_entity_poly.type
_entity_poly.pdbx_seq_one_letter_code
_entity_poly.pdbx_strand_id
1 'polypeptide(L)'
;MIGFIDPPITAVTSALKACRDAGIKVIMLTGDHPATSLNIAIQIRLVPENNRNVITGKELLNMDPNGEADRQKLLNCNVFARVNPAQKLDMISFIKTWEI
;
A
#
# COMPACT_ATOMS: atom_id res chain seq x y z
N MET A 1 32.19 -5.60 4.87
CA MET A 1 30.81 -5.17 5.20
C MET A 1 29.97 -6.42 5.38
N ILE A 2 29.25 -6.54 6.50
CA ILE A 2 28.28 -7.62 6.72
C ILE A 2 26.90 -6.98 6.57
N GLY A 3 26.12 -7.43 5.59
CA GLY A 3 24.73 -7.02 5.41
C GLY A 3 23.84 -8.20 5.77
N PHE A 4 22.94 -8.00 6.74
CA PHE A 4 21.83 -8.93 6.95
C PHE A 4 20.85 -8.74 5.78
N ILE A 5 20.75 -9.76 4.93
CA ILE A 5 19.70 -9.85 3.91
C ILE A 5 18.51 -10.50 4.59
N ASP A 6 17.43 -9.72 4.74
CA ASP A 6 16.11 -10.29 5.04
C ASP A 6 15.77 -11.34 3.96
N PRO A 7 15.19 -12.49 4.34
CA PRO A 7 14.90 -13.56 3.40
C PRO A 7 14.04 -13.04 2.23
N PRO A 8 14.13 -13.68 1.05
CA PRO A 8 13.45 -13.20 -0.16
C PRO A 8 11.95 -12.94 0.10
N ILE A 9 11.54 -11.69 -0.11
CA ILE A 9 10.16 -11.22 0.12
C ILE A 9 9.18 -11.93 -0.85
N THR A 10 9.65 -12.72 -1.82
CA THR A 10 8.84 -13.44 -2.80
C THR A 10 7.93 -14.53 -2.21
N ALA A 11 8.16 -14.96 -0.96
CA ALA A 11 7.31 -15.96 -0.30
C ALA A 11 5.83 -15.54 -0.20
N VAL A 12 5.54 -14.23 -0.14
CA VAL A 12 4.15 -13.71 -0.06
C VAL A 12 3.43 -13.65 -1.41
N THR A 13 4.10 -13.85 -2.54
CA THR A 13 3.48 -13.70 -3.87
C THR A 13 2.32 -14.68 -4.09
N SER A 14 2.41 -15.91 -3.58
CA SER A 14 1.31 -16.89 -3.68
C SER A 14 0.07 -16.46 -2.89
N ALA A 15 0.27 -15.94 -1.67
CA ALA A 15 -0.81 -15.41 -0.84
C ALA A 15 -1.49 -14.18 -1.48
N LEU A 16 -0.69 -13.26 -2.03
CA LEU A 16 -1.21 -12.09 -2.76
C LEU A 16 -2.03 -12.50 -3.98
N LYS A 17 -1.62 -13.55 -4.70
CA LYS A 17 -2.40 -14.11 -5.79
C LYS A 17 -3.73 -14.68 -5.30
N ALA A 18 -3.72 -15.47 -4.22
CA ALA A 18 -4.94 -16.03 -3.66
C ALA A 18 -5.94 -14.94 -3.21
N CYS A 19 -5.46 -13.88 -2.56
CA CYS A 19 -6.30 -12.73 -2.22
C CYS A 19 -6.91 -12.09 -3.47
N ARG A 20 -6.11 -11.88 -4.51
CA ARG A 20 -6.60 -11.29 -5.78
C ARG A 20 -7.65 -12.17 -6.45
N ASP A 21 -7.41 -13.48 -6.52
CA ASP A 21 -8.34 -14.45 -7.12
C ASP A 21 -9.66 -14.52 -6.33
N ALA A 22 -9.62 -14.23 -5.02
CA ALA A 22 -10.79 -14.12 -4.15
C ALA A 22 -11.48 -12.75 -4.17
N GLY A 23 -11.02 -11.80 -5.01
CA GLY A 23 -11.55 -10.44 -5.06
C GLY A 23 -11.15 -9.54 -3.88
N ILE A 24 -10.18 -9.97 -3.06
CA ILE A 24 -9.71 -9.22 -1.89
C ILE A 24 -8.61 -8.25 -2.34
N LYS A 25 -8.87 -6.95 -2.21
CA LYS A 25 -7.87 -5.92 -2.45
C LYS A 25 -6.83 -5.91 -1.33
N VAL A 26 -5.56 -6.09 -1.69
CA VAL A 26 -4.44 -5.95 -0.76
C VAL A 26 -3.78 -4.59 -0.92
N ILE A 27 -3.44 -3.97 0.20
CA ILE A 27 -2.70 -2.70 0.27
C ILE A 27 -1.48 -2.88 1.18
N MET A 28 -0.37 -2.26 0.81
CA MET A 28 0.86 -2.19 1.58
C MET A 28 0.91 -0.88 2.35
N LEU A 29 1.20 -0.96 3.65
CA LEU A 29 1.29 0.17 4.56
C LEU A 29 2.63 0.13 5.31
N THR A 30 3.55 1.03 5.00
CA THR A 30 4.91 1.02 5.57
C THR A 30 5.43 2.42 5.96
N GLY A 31 6.38 2.44 6.90
CA GLY A 31 7.16 3.63 7.26
C GLY A 31 8.36 3.89 6.35
N ASP A 32 8.62 2.99 5.40
CA ASP A 32 9.76 3.06 4.49
C ASP A 32 9.64 4.16 3.44
N HIS A 33 10.74 4.37 2.71
CA HIS A 33 10.80 5.33 1.61
C HIS A 33 9.88 4.90 0.45
N PRO A 34 9.20 5.85 -0.25
CA PRO A 34 8.28 5.54 -1.34
C PRO A 34 8.89 4.69 -2.46
N ALA A 35 10.10 5.03 -2.90
CA ALA A 35 10.78 4.30 -3.97
C ALA A 35 11.09 2.84 -3.58
N THR A 36 11.54 2.61 -2.34
CA THR A 36 11.80 1.26 -1.82
C THR A 36 10.50 0.47 -1.71
N SER A 37 9.45 1.09 -1.17
CA SER A 37 8.14 0.47 -1.00
C SER A 37 7.55 0.05 -2.35
N LEU A 38 7.64 0.91 -3.37
CA LEU A 38 7.18 0.60 -4.72
C LEU A 38 7.97 -0.55 -5.34
N ASN A 39 9.30 -0.54 -5.22
CA ASN A 39 10.14 -1.61 -5.75
C ASN A 39 9.78 -2.96 -5.11
N ILE A 40 9.59 -2.99 -3.78
CA ILE A 40 9.14 -4.20 -3.08
C ILE A 40 7.75 -4.63 -3.56
N ALA A 41 6.80 -3.70 -3.69
CA ALA A 41 5.46 -3.98 -4.16
C ALA A 41 5.44 -4.59 -5.58
N ILE A 42 6.34 -4.14 -6.46
CA ILE A 42 6.52 -4.72 -7.79
C ILE A 42 7.13 -6.13 -7.69
N GLN A 43 8.21 -6.30 -6.92
CA GLN A 43 8.90 -7.59 -6.74
C GLN A 43 7.97 -8.70 -6.25
N ILE A 44 7.07 -8.39 -5.32
CA ILE A 44 6.10 -9.35 -4.77
C ILE A 44 4.83 -9.50 -5.62
N ARG A 45 4.73 -8.76 -6.74
CA ARG A 45 3.56 -8.69 -7.64
C ARG A 45 2.29 -8.17 -6.96
N LEU A 46 2.43 -7.26 -6.00
CA LEU A 46 1.30 -6.51 -5.44
C LEU A 46 0.75 -5.55 -6.51
N VAL A 47 1.64 -4.87 -7.23
CA VAL A 47 1.32 -3.91 -8.30
C VAL A 47 2.06 -4.28 -9.60
N PRO A 48 1.58 -3.84 -10.79
CA PRO A 48 2.29 -4.08 -12.04
C PRO A 48 3.61 -3.28 -12.10
N GLU A 49 4.54 -3.73 -12.94
CA GLU A 49 5.89 -3.14 -13.06
C GLU A 49 5.89 -1.67 -13.49
N ASN A 50 4.87 -1.24 -14.24
CA ASN A 50 4.71 0.14 -14.68
C ASN A 50 3.98 1.03 -13.66
N ASN A 51 3.56 0.49 -12.50
CA ASN A 51 2.87 1.29 -11.50
C ASN A 51 3.81 2.34 -10.92
N ARG A 52 3.30 3.56 -10.78
CA ARG A 52 4.00 4.68 -10.12
C ARG A 52 3.21 5.25 -8.95
N ASN A 53 2.06 4.67 -8.64
CA ASN A 53 1.14 5.19 -7.64
C ASN A 53 1.61 4.76 -6.25
N VAL A 54 2.12 5.72 -5.50
CA VAL A 54 2.42 5.61 -4.08
C VAL A 54 1.84 6.84 -3.40
N ILE A 55 1.10 6.66 -2.32
CA ILE A 55 0.63 7.76 -1.48
C ILE A 55 1.51 7.82 -0.25
N THR A 56 2.10 8.98 0.03
CA THR A 56 2.86 9.19 1.26
C THR A 56 1.93 9.50 2.43
N GLY A 57 2.39 9.23 3.66
CA GLY A 57 1.68 9.66 4.86
C GLY A 57 1.43 11.18 4.90
N LYS A 58 2.29 11.99 4.28
CA LYS A 58 2.08 13.44 4.16
C LYS A 58 0.94 13.77 3.20
N GLU A 59 0.85 13.10 2.05
CA GLU A 59 -0.26 13.28 1.11
C GLU A 59 -1.57 12.81 1.71
N LEU A 60 -1.56 11.67 2.42
CA LEU A 60 -2.72 11.11 3.10
C LEU A 60 -3.37 12.09 4.09
N LEU A 61 -2.57 12.87 4.84
CA LEU A 61 -3.08 13.88 5.77
C LEU A 61 -3.83 15.03 5.09
N ASN A 62 -3.53 15.30 3.82
CA ASN A 62 -4.12 16.40 3.07
C ASN A 62 -5.30 15.95 2.19
N MET A 63 -5.66 14.66 2.23
CA MET A 63 -6.76 14.12 1.44
C MET A 63 -8.09 14.32 2.15
N ASP A 64 -9.11 14.70 1.39
CA ASP A 64 -10.49 14.71 1.87
C ASP A 64 -11.13 13.34 1.57
N PRO A 65 -11.38 12.49 2.58
CA PRO A 65 -11.99 11.18 2.39
C PRO A 65 -13.43 11.25 1.86
N ASN A 66 -14.11 12.39 1.99
CA ASN A 66 -15.44 12.62 1.42
C ASN A 66 -15.38 13.19 0.00
N GLY A 67 -14.20 13.67 -0.43
CA GLY A 67 -13.97 14.14 -1.78
C GLY A 67 -13.83 12.97 -2.76
N GLU A 68 -14.68 12.90 -3.77
CA GLU A 68 -14.69 11.80 -4.75
C GLU A 68 -13.32 11.61 -5.42
N ALA A 69 -12.62 12.70 -5.75
CA ALA A 69 -11.29 12.61 -6.37
C ALA A 69 -10.23 11.93 -5.48
N ASP A 70 -10.22 12.24 -4.18
CA ASP A 70 -9.26 11.66 -3.25
C ASP A 70 -9.66 10.24 -2.86
N ARG A 71 -10.96 9.97 -2.72
CA ARG A 71 -11.49 8.61 -2.59
C ARG A 71 -11.03 7.73 -3.76
N GLN A 72 -11.16 8.18 -5.00
CA GLN A 72 -10.69 7.43 -6.17
C GLN A 72 -9.17 7.20 -6.14
N LYS A 73 -8.37 8.19 -5.72
CA LYS A 73 -6.92 7.98 -5.57
C LYS A 73 -6.60 6.92 -4.52
N LEU A 74 -7.27 6.98 -3.37
CA LEU A 74 -7.10 6.02 -2.28
C LEU A 74 -7.54 4.60 -2.67
N LEU A 75 -8.64 4.48 -3.42
CA LEU A 75 -9.12 3.22 -3.98
C LEU A 75 -8.25 2.67 -5.11
N ASN A 76 -7.52 3.50 -5.84
CA ASN A 76 -6.63 3.04 -6.92
C ASN A 76 -5.17 2.84 -6.45
N CYS A 77 -4.82 3.25 -5.24
CA CYS A 77 -3.49 3.03 -4.68
C CYS A 77 -3.43 1.72 -3.89
N ASN A 78 -2.30 1.02 -4.00
CA ASN A 78 -1.97 -0.17 -3.23
C ASN A 78 -0.75 0.03 -2.32
N VAL A 79 -0.02 1.14 -2.42
CA VAL A 79 1.24 1.35 -1.70
C VAL A 79 1.20 2.68 -0.95
N PHE A 80 1.26 2.60 0.37
CA PHE A 80 1.27 3.73 1.27
C PHE A 80 2.58 3.74 2.04
N ALA A 81 3.38 4.80 1.85
CA ALA A 81 4.75 4.89 2.36
C ALA A 81 4.90 6.06 3.35
N ARG A 82 5.95 6.04 4.18
CA ARG A 82 6.17 7.04 5.24
C ARG A 82 4.96 7.22 6.16
N VAL A 83 4.20 6.15 6.41
CA VAL A 83 2.99 6.18 7.25
C VAL A 83 3.37 5.96 8.71
N ASN A 84 2.97 6.88 9.58
CA ASN A 84 3.19 6.79 11.02
C ASN A 84 2.13 5.90 11.70
N PRO A 85 2.34 5.44 12.95
CA PRO A 85 1.38 4.57 13.64
C PRO A 85 -0.04 5.14 13.76
N ALA A 86 -0.20 6.44 14.02
CA ALA A 86 -1.53 7.07 14.12
C ALA A 86 -2.28 7.01 12.78
N GLN A 87 -1.59 7.31 11.68
CA GLN A 87 -2.12 7.26 10.33
C GLN A 87 -2.54 5.85 9.90
N LYS A 88 -1.99 4.79 10.51
CA LYS A 88 -2.48 3.43 10.27
C LYS A 88 -3.90 3.24 10.79
N LEU A 89 -4.21 3.81 11.95
CA LEU A 89 -5.54 3.76 12.54
C LEU A 89 -6.54 4.62 11.75
N ASP A 90 -6.11 5.79 11.29
CA ASP A 90 -6.90 6.65 10.42
C ASP A 90 -7.30 5.91 9.14
N MET A 91 -6.34 5.21 8.53
CA MET A 91 -6.58 4.44 7.31
C MET A 91 -7.53 3.25 7.51
N ILE A 92 -7.45 2.55 8.64
CA ILE A 92 -8.44 1.52 9.00
C ILE A 92 -9.84 2.14 9.12
N SER A 93 -9.94 3.32 9.72
CA SER A 93 -11.20 4.04 9.89
C SER A 93 -11.79 4.49 8.55
N PHE A 94 -10.96 5.04 7.65
CA PHE A 94 -11.40 5.45 6.31
C PHE A 94 -11.97 4.27 5.51
N ILE A 95 -11.29 3.12 5.54
CA ILE A 95 -11.73 1.93 4.80
C ILE A 95 -13.06 1.40 5.35
N LYS A 96 -13.26 1.42 6.68
CA LYS A 96 -14.53 0.99 7.30
C LYS A 96 -15.72 1.86 6.92
N THR A 97 -15.50 3.17 6.75
CA THR A 97 -16.55 4.11 6.34
C THR A 97 -17.02 3.89 4.91
N TRP A 98 -16.22 3.23 4.07
CA TRP A 98 -16.48 3.15 2.63
C TRP A 98 -17.29 1.94 2.16
N GLU A 99 -17.84 1.12 3.06
CA GLU A 99 -18.68 -0.07 2.76
C GLU A 99 -18.31 -0.74 1.43
N ILE A 100 -17.12 -1.36 1.41
CA ILE A 100 -16.72 -2.29 0.34
C ILE A 100 -17.25 -3.67 0.69
#